data_AF-A0A4Q5SBX1-F1
#
_entry.id   AF-A0A4Q5SBX1-F1
#
_cell.length_a   1.000
_cell.length_b   1.000
_cell.length_c   1.000
_cell.angle_alpha   90.00
_cell.angle_beta   90.00
_cell.angle_gamma   90.00
#
_symmetry.space_group_name_H-M   'P 1'
#
loop_
_entity.id
_entity.type
_entity.pdbx_description
1 polymer ?
#
loop_
_entity_poly.entity_id
_entity_poly.type
_entity_poly.pdbx_seq_one_letter_code
_entity_poly.pdbx_strand_id
1 'polypeptide(L)'
;VDASVPLTVTAKTTDGNATVEIQSAVTARNTPSAPIALVNDTTMISIVSTAQDGVTVNTYSVAVLKQGSNNADVVLALSGNPTLTKVGSSTDQLVNYTTTVSAGTSSLTVTATAKDANANVTIQGVLIPRGQASAPIVLNDDTTTITVISTAQDGVTTRTYTIAVVKPTGTLRTSDLVDKGSANEKGLFASAEKELSIYPNPFVDNVTIELKGYNAGQAGVSISTMQGNMVFSRTLPVNDNKVQISLSDFKQGIYIINITVNGERKAYRIFKN
;
A
#
# COMPACT_ATOMS: atom_id res chain seq x y z
N VAL A 1 -3.52 -11.21 28.04
CA VAL A 1 -4.27 -11.13 29.32
C VAL A 1 -4.48 -9.65 29.56
N ASP A 2 -5.71 -9.17 29.50
CA ASP A 2 -6.03 -7.77 29.81
C ASP A 2 -5.59 -7.47 31.25
N ALA A 3 -5.00 -6.30 31.49
CA ALA A 3 -4.39 -5.94 32.78
C ALA A 3 -5.41 -5.75 33.92
N SER A 4 -6.70 -6.00 33.67
CA SER A 4 -7.81 -5.73 34.57
C SER A 4 -8.17 -6.90 35.50
N VAL A 5 -7.65 -8.12 35.28
CA VAL A 5 -7.89 -9.27 36.16
C VAL A 5 -6.56 -9.81 36.71
N PRO A 6 -6.33 -9.82 38.04
CA PRO A 6 -5.11 -10.38 38.62
C PRO A 6 -5.06 -11.89 38.38
N LEU A 7 -3.90 -12.39 37.93
CA LEU A 7 -3.69 -13.83 37.79
C LEU A 7 -3.58 -14.48 39.16
N THR A 8 -4.40 -15.50 39.41
CA THR A 8 -4.32 -16.36 40.60
C THR A 8 -4.28 -17.82 40.18
N VAL A 9 -3.76 -18.67 41.04
CA VAL A 9 -3.71 -20.12 40.82
C VAL A 9 -4.45 -20.82 41.95
N THR A 10 -5.36 -21.71 41.59
CA THR A 10 -6.04 -22.61 42.53
C THR A 10 -5.51 -24.01 42.32
N ALA A 11 -4.86 -24.58 43.33
CA ALA A 11 -4.42 -25.97 43.29
C ALA A 11 -5.38 -26.86 44.08
N LYS A 12 -5.58 -28.08 43.56
CA LYS A 12 -6.31 -29.15 44.23
C LYS A 12 -5.41 -30.37 44.31
N THR A 13 -5.16 -30.84 45.53
CA THR A 13 -4.53 -32.13 45.78
C THR A 13 -5.60 -33.20 45.94
N THR A 14 -5.29 -34.43 45.51
CA THR A 14 -6.14 -35.62 45.71
C THR A 14 -6.22 -36.00 47.19
N ASP A 15 -5.10 -35.94 47.90
CA ASP A 15 -5.06 -36.06 49.37
C ASP A 15 -5.62 -34.79 50.02
N GLY A 16 -6.56 -34.98 50.95
CA GLY A 16 -7.23 -33.93 51.71
C GLY A 16 -6.31 -33.14 52.64
N ASN A 17 -5.26 -33.80 53.13
CA ASN A 17 -4.35 -33.31 54.16
C ASN A 17 -2.98 -32.83 53.61
N ALA A 18 -2.77 -32.95 52.31
CA ALA A 18 -1.59 -32.42 51.65
C ALA A 18 -1.53 -30.89 51.74
N THR A 19 -0.32 -30.33 51.87
CA THR A 19 -0.09 -28.89 51.81
C THR A 19 0.27 -28.45 50.40
N VAL A 20 -0.05 -27.21 50.07
CA VAL A 20 0.28 -26.58 48.79
C VAL A 20 1.01 -25.29 49.06
N GLU A 21 2.11 -25.07 48.35
CA GLU A 21 2.78 -23.78 48.24
C GLU A 21 2.77 -23.31 46.79
N ILE A 22 2.41 -22.04 46.57
CA ILE A 22 2.42 -21.39 45.25
C ILE A 22 3.34 -20.17 45.37
N GLN A 23 4.35 -20.07 44.51
CA GLN A 23 5.40 -19.04 44.63
C GLN A 23 6.04 -18.98 46.02
N SER A 24 6.27 -20.13 46.65
CA SER A 24 6.81 -20.28 48.01
C SER A 24 5.89 -19.76 49.14
N ALA A 25 4.63 -19.46 48.85
CA ALA A 25 3.62 -19.08 49.83
C ALA A 25 2.61 -20.22 50.06
N VAL A 26 2.39 -20.59 51.32
CA VAL A 26 1.40 -21.60 51.71
C VAL A 26 0.01 -21.14 51.28
N THR A 27 -0.65 -21.96 50.46
CA THR A 27 -1.98 -21.67 49.91
C THR A 27 -2.95 -22.79 50.32
N ALA A 28 -4.11 -22.40 50.85
CA ALA A 28 -5.14 -23.37 51.22
C ALA A 28 -5.66 -24.10 49.98
N ARG A 29 -5.94 -25.40 50.12
CA ARG A 29 -6.49 -26.22 49.04
C ARG A 29 -7.79 -25.64 48.51
N ASN A 30 -7.99 -25.75 47.20
CA ASN A 30 -9.19 -25.25 46.50
C ASN A 30 -9.46 -23.74 46.71
N THR A 31 -8.47 -22.98 47.18
CA THR A 31 -8.55 -21.54 47.37
C THR A 31 -7.59 -20.86 46.39
N PRO A 32 -7.97 -19.73 45.77
CA PRO A 32 -7.05 -18.98 44.94
C PRO A 32 -5.83 -18.50 45.73
N SER A 33 -4.65 -18.53 45.12
CA SER A 33 -3.45 -17.88 45.64
C SER A 33 -3.64 -16.36 45.77
N ALA A 34 -2.69 -15.69 46.44
CA ALA A 34 -2.52 -14.26 46.27
C ALA A 34 -2.28 -13.91 44.77
N PRO A 35 -2.62 -12.68 44.34
CA PRO A 35 -2.31 -12.20 42.99
C PRO A 35 -0.84 -12.40 42.61
N ILE A 36 -0.60 -13.00 41.46
CA ILE A 36 0.74 -13.24 40.92
C ILE A 36 1.05 -12.16 39.88
N ALA A 37 2.09 -11.37 40.14
CA ALA A 37 2.56 -10.37 39.19
C ALA A 37 3.30 -11.04 38.01
N LEU A 38 2.93 -10.66 36.79
CA LEU A 38 3.63 -11.07 35.57
C LEU A 38 4.79 -10.11 35.29
N VAL A 39 5.96 -10.43 35.83
CA VAL A 39 7.15 -9.54 35.83
C VAL A 39 7.96 -9.60 34.54
N ASN A 40 7.90 -10.71 33.79
CA ASN A 40 8.62 -10.94 32.54
C ASN A 40 7.66 -11.41 31.43
N ASP A 41 8.14 -11.47 30.18
CA ASP A 41 7.41 -12.06 29.04
C ASP A 41 7.02 -13.52 29.30
N THR A 42 7.83 -14.25 30.05
CA THR A 42 7.49 -15.56 30.62
C THR A 42 7.65 -15.52 32.13
N THR A 43 6.56 -15.72 32.86
CA THR A 43 6.57 -15.88 34.31
C THR A 43 6.42 -17.36 34.65
N MET A 44 7.42 -17.93 35.31
CA MET A 44 7.35 -19.30 35.83
C MET A 44 6.67 -19.29 37.20
N ILE A 45 5.59 -20.05 37.34
CA ILE A 45 4.88 -20.25 38.60
C ILE A 45 5.29 -21.59 39.17
N SER A 46 5.97 -21.55 40.31
CA SER A 46 6.29 -22.75 41.09
C SER A 46 5.10 -23.15 41.94
N ILE A 47 4.73 -24.42 41.88
CA ILE A 47 3.71 -25.04 42.73
C ILE A 47 4.35 -26.27 43.38
N VAL A 48 4.35 -26.31 44.71
CA VAL A 48 4.87 -27.43 45.48
C VAL A 48 3.69 -28.06 46.23
N SER A 49 3.52 -29.36 46.08
CA SER A 49 2.56 -30.15 46.85
C SER A 49 3.31 -31.13 47.72
N THR A 50 3.09 -31.08 49.02
CA THR A 50 3.68 -32.00 49.99
C THR A 50 2.58 -32.86 50.58
N ALA A 51 2.73 -34.19 50.49
CA ALA A 51 1.76 -35.12 51.05
C ALA A 51 1.67 -35.01 52.58
N GLN A 52 0.62 -35.59 53.18
CA GLN A 52 0.41 -35.55 54.63
C GLN A 52 1.61 -36.07 55.44
N ASP A 53 2.39 -37.00 54.88
CA ASP A 53 3.57 -37.57 55.54
C ASP A 53 4.76 -36.60 55.66
N GLY A 54 4.71 -35.45 54.96
CA GLY A 54 5.81 -34.47 54.93
C GLY A 54 7.03 -34.91 54.13
N VAL A 55 6.99 -36.09 53.49
CA VAL A 55 8.13 -36.70 52.79
C VAL A 55 7.92 -36.68 51.28
N THR A 56 6.72 -37.01 50.82
CA THR A 56 6.45 -37.05 49.38
C THR A 56 6.17 -35.63 48.86
N VAL A 57 7.07 -35.11 48.05
CA VAL A 57 6.98 -33.77 47.47
C VAL A 57 6.89 -33.86 45.96
N ASN A 58 5.84 -33.26 45.39
CA ASN A 58 5.70 -33.06 43.95
C ASN A 58 5.84 -31.58 43.62
N THR A 59 6.73 -31.28 42.68
CA THR A 59 6.96 -29.92 42.18
C THR A 59 6.42 -29.78 40.77
N TYR A 60 5.63 -28.75 40.53
CA TYR A 60 5.11 -28.37 39.23
C TYR A 60 5.59 -26.97 38.87
N SER A 61 5.89 -26.77 37.60
CA SER A 61 6.25 -25.48 37.05
C SER A 61 5.29 -25.13 35.93
N VAL A 62 4.56 -24.03 36.07
CA VAL A 62 3.65 -23.52 35.04
C VAL A 62 4.26 -22.29 34.40
N ALA A 63 4.50 -22.34 33.09
CA ALA A 63 4.95 -21.19 32.32
C ALA A 63 3.75 -20.35 31.89
N VAL A 64 3.72 -19.08 32.29
CA VAL A 64 2.71 -18.12 31.85
C VAL A 64 3.35 -17.10 30.92
N LEU A 65 2.94 -17.10 29.66
CA LEU A 65 3.41 -16.14 28.65
C LEU A 65 2.53 -14.89 28.67
N LYS A 66 3.15 -13.74 28.92
CA LYS A 66 2.52 -12.44 28.72
C LYS A 66 2.58 -12.12 27.24
N GLN A 67 1.57 -12.54 26.48
CA GLN A 67 1.49 -12.15 25.08
C GLN A 67 1.18 -10.66 24.96
N GLY A 68 2.07 -9.93 24.29
CA GLY A 68 1.80 -8.58 23.81
C GLY A 68 0.59 -8.57 22.87
N SER A 69 0.02 -7.40 22.66
CA SER A 69 -1.00 -7.22 21.62
C SER A 69 -0.45 -7.59 20.24
N ASN A 70 -1.27 -8.28 19.44
CA ASN A 70 -0.98 -8.61 18.04
C ASN A 70 -1.53 -7.54 17.06
N ASN A 71 -1.97 -6.39 17.57
CA ASN A 71 -2.50 -5.32 16.75
C ASN A 71 -1.38 -4.52 16.07
N ALA A 72 -1.07 -4.87 14.83
CA ALA A 72 -0.11 -4.15 13.99
C ALA A 72 -0.74 -3.04 13.13
N ASP A 73 -1.99 -2.63 13.37
CA ASP A 73 -2.65 -1.62 12.54
C ASP A 73 -2.07 -0.22 12.70
N VAL A 74 -2.00 0.52 11.59
CA VAL A 74 -1.48 1.89 11.52
C VAL A 74 -2.46 2.80 10.81
N VAL A 75 -2.56 4.04 11.29
CA VAL A 75 -3.14 5.17 10.54
C VAL A 75 -1.99 5.95 9.91
N LEU A 76 -2.06 6.16 8.60
CA LEU A 76 -1.02 6.83 7.81
C LEU A 76 -1.47 8.23 7.41
N ALA A 77 -0.55 9.18 7.50
CA ALA A 77 -0.71 10.54 6.98
C ALA A 77 0.58 10.97 6.27
N LEU A 78 0.43 11.76 5.19
CA LEU A 78 1.53 12.32 4.42
C LEU A 78 1.51 13.84 4.56
N SER A 79 2.68 14.48 4.64
CA SER A 79 2.77 15.94 4.61
C SER A 79 2.16 16.50 3.33
N GLY A 80 1.44 17.61 3.44
CA GLY A 80 0.66 18.18 2.32
C GLY A 80 -0.72 17.54 2.15
N ASN A 81 -1.05 16.53 2.95
CA ASN A 81 -2.36 15.84 2.98
C ASN A 81 -2.87 15.37 1.61
N PRO A 82 -2.02 14.76 0.74
CA PRO A 82 -2.52 14.19 -0.49
C PRO A 82 -3.43 12.99 -0.17
N THR A 83 -4.45 12.77 -1.00
CA THR A 83 -5.39 11.67 -0.80
C THR A 83 -4.68 10.32 -0.95
N LEU A 84 -4.73 9.49 0.07
CA LEU A 84 -4.28 8.10 0.03
C LEU A 84 -5.42 7.21 -0.46
N THR A 85 -5.23 6.60 -1.62
CA THR A 85 -6.20 5.65 -2.19
C THR A 85 -5.70 4.23 -1.93
N LYS A 86 -6.54 3.41 -1.29
CA LYS A 86 -6.24 1.99 -1.11
C LYS A 86 -6.33 1.28 -2.47
N VAL A 87 -5.29 0.58 -2.86
CA VAL A 87 -5.33 -0.28 -4.04
C VAL A 87 -6.06 -1.57 -3.66
N GLY A 88 -6.96 -2.05 -4.52
CA GLY A 88 -7.79 -3.24 -4.25
C GLY A 88 -6.95 -4.46 -3.87
N SER A 89 -7.51 -5.44 -3.16
CA SER A 89 -6.72 -6.59 -2.68
C SER A 89 -6.67 -7.69 -3.74
N SER A 90 -5.49 -7.96 -4.30
CA SER A 90 -5.18 -9.21 -5.01
C SER A 90 -3.97 -9.88 -4.35
N THR A 91 -3.86 -11.20 -4.49
CA THR A 91 -2.90 -12.07 -3.77
C THR A 91 -1.42 -11.76 -4.06
N ASP A 92 -1.12 -10.88 -5.01
CA ASP A 92 0.23 -10.60 -5.52
C ASP A 92 0.58 -9.09 -5.55
N GLN A 93 -0.11 -8.27 -4.75
CA GLN A 93 0.12 -6.83 -4.75
C GLN A 93 1.19 -6.41 -3.74
N LEU A 94 2.33 -5.95 -4.27
CA LEU A 94 3.39 -5.29 -3.51
C LEU A 94 2.98 -3.91 -2.97
N VAL A 95 2.01 -3.23 -3.61
CA VAL A 95 1.58 -1.86 -3.27
C VAL A 95 0.19 -1.89 -2.66
N ASN A 96 0.01 -1.22 -1.52
CA ASN A 96 -1.28 -1.18 -0.81
C ASN A 96 -1.99 0.17 -0.95
N TYR A 97 -1.22 1.25 -1.12
CA TYR A 97 -1.73 2.60 -1.25
C TYR A 97 -1.06 3.33 -2.40
N THR A 98 -1.82 4.16 -3.09
CA THR A 98 -1.31 5.10 -4.09
C THR A 98 -1.71 6.52 -3.70
N THR A 99 -0.86 7.48 -4.07
CA THR A 99 -1.17 8.90 -3.99
C THR A 99 -0.42 9.68 -5.05
N THR A 100 -0.89 10.88 -5.36
CA THR A 100 -0.26 11.79 -6.31
C THR A 100 0.05 13.11 -5.60
N VAL A 101 1.25 13.64 -5.82
CA VAL A 101 1.68 14.95 -5.31
C VAL A 101 1.87 15.94 -6.46
N SER A 102 2.06 17.22 -6.15
CA SER A 102 2.36 18.23 -7.18
C SER A 102 3.76 18.05 -7.76
N ALA A 103 3.95 18.43 -9.03
CA ALA A 103 5.24 18.32 -9.74
C ALA A 103 6.40 19.07 -9.04
N GLY A 104 6.09 20.12 -8.26
CA GLY A 104 7.09 20.88 -7.49
C GLY A 104 7.48 20.26 -6.15
N THR A 105 6.81 19.18 -5.72
CA THR A 105 7.12 18.51 -4.44
C THR A 105 8.41 17.72 -4.60
N SER A 106 9.48 18.17 -3.95
CA SER A 106 10.79 17.49 -3.94
C SER A 106 10.90 16.42 -2.86
N SER A 107 10.14 16.56 -1.77
CA SER A 107 10.15 15.63 -0.65
C SER A 107 8.84 15.68 0.12
N LEU A 108 8.53 14.61 0.85
CA LEU A 108 7.43 14.58 1.83
C LEU A 108 7.86 13.85 3.11
N THR A 109 7.12 14.04 4.19
CA THR A 109 7.26 13.24 5.41
C THR A 109 6.07 12.30 5.57
N VAL A 110 6.30 11.14 6.17
CA VAL A 110 5.25 10.18 6.51
C VAL A 110 5.08 10.17 8.03
N THR A 111 3.85 10.32 8.48
CA THR A 111 3.47 10.13 9.88
C THR A 111 2.68 8.85 9.98
N ALA A 112 3.16 7.93 10.81
CA ALA A 112 2.49 6.66 11.08
C ALA A 112 2.10 6.57 12.55
N THR A 113 0.80 6.38 12.80
CA THR A 113 0.26 6.23 14.15
C THR A 113 -0.25 4.82 14.33
N ALA A 114 0.53 3.97 15.00
CA ALA A 114 0.09 2.63 15.38
C ALA A 114 -1.17 2.70 16.28
N LYS A 115 -2.11 1.78 16.08
CA LYS A 115 -3.31 1.66 16.91
C LYS A 115 -2.93 1.18 18.31
N ASP A 116 -2.02 0.24 18.40
CA ASP A 116 -1.38 -0.14 19.65
C ASP A 116 -0.32 0.89 20.07
N ALA A 117 -0.27 1.25 21.35
CA ALA A 117 0.70 2.22 21.87
C ALA A 117 2.11 1.63 22.04
N ASN A 118 2.21 0.31 22.16
CA ASN A 118 3.47 -0.42 22.36
C ASN A 118 4.00 -1.06 21.06
N ALA A 119 3.32 -0.85 19.93
CA ALA A 119 3.82 -1.27 18.62
C ALA A 119 4.95 -0.36 18.12
N ASN A 120 5.90 -0.97 17.41
CA ASN A 120 7.01 -0.26 16.78
C ASN A 120 6.73 -0.06 15.30
N VAL A 121 7.04 1.13 14.78
CA VAL A 121 6.87 1.45 13.36
C VAL A 121 8.18 1.89 12.75
N THR A 122 8.57 1.27 11.63
CA THR A 122 9.67 1.73 10.81
C THR A 122 9.18 2.31 9.49
N ILE A 123 9.82 3.37 9.02
CA ILE A 123 9.56 4.02 7.74
C ILE A 123 10.88 4.02 6.97
N GLN A 124 10.92 3.37 5.81
CA GLN A 124 12.16 3.10 5.07
C GLN A 124 13.27 2.46 5.93
N GLY A 125 12.87 1.57 6.85
CA GLY A 125 13.79 0.88 7.76
C GLY A 125 14.24 1.70 8.98
N VAL A 126 13.87 2.97 9.08
CA VAL A 126 14.19 3.82 10.24
C VAL A 126 13.06 3.75 11.26
N LEU A 127 13.38 3.49 12.54
CA LEU A 127 12.39 3.49 13.63
C LEU A 127 11.88 4.92 13.88
N ILE A 128 10.56 5.11 13.79
CA ILE A 128 9.91 6.39 14.02
C ILE A 128 8.98 6.29 15.23
N PRO A 129 9.09 7.21 16.21
CA PRO A 129 8.16 7.24 17.33
C PRO A 129 6.70 7.39 16.85
N ARG A 130 5.77 6.75 17.57
CA ARG A 130 4.34 6.68 17.21
C ARG A 130 3.69 8.06 17.01
N GLY A 131 3.25 8.36 15.79
CA GLY A 131 2.58 9.61 15.45
C GLY A 131 3.52 10.80 15.19
N GLN A 132 4.83 10.55 15.10
CA GLN A 132 5.81 11.55 14.70
C GLN A 132 6.06 11.43 13.19
N ALA A 133 6.38 12.55 12.56
CA ALA A 133 6.77 12.58 11.17
C ALA A 133 8.17 11.97 10.97
N SER A 134 8.36 11.25 9.88
CA SER A 134 9.68 10.82 9.42
C SER A 134 10.57 12.01 9.06
N ALA A 135 11.86 11.76 8.86
CA ALA A 135 12.70 12.66 8.07
C ALA A 135 12.12 12.85 6.66
N PRO A 136 12.39 13.99 5.98
CA PRO A 136 11.96 14.20 4.60
C PRO A 136 12.46 13.10 3.67
N ILE A 137 11.53 12.47 2.97
CA ILE A 137 11.79 11.44 1.95
C ILE A 137 11.80 12.15 0.60
N VAL A 138 12.95 12.14 -0.07
CA VAL A 138 13.10 12.72 -1.42
C VAL A 138 12.29 11.90 -2.42
N LEU A 139 11.56 12.61 -3.29
CA LEU A 139 10.73 12.01 -4.32
C LEU A 139 11.46 11.98 -5.66
N ASN A 140 11.42 10.83 -6.31
CA ASN A 140 11.79 10.67 -7.71
C ASN A 140 10.81 11.40 -8.63
N ASP A 141 11.22 11.69 -9.86
CA ASP A 141 10.41 12.45 -10.81
C ASP A 141 9.19 11.68 -11.36
N ASP A 142 9.14 10.35 -11.19
CA ASP A 142 8.02 9.51 -11.63
C ASP A 142 7.24 8.89 -10.44
N THR A 143 7.77 7.84 -9.82
CA THR A 143 7.14 7.16 -8.69
C THR A 143 8.18 6.85 -7.62
N THR A 144 7.83 7.13 -6.38
CA THR A 144 8.63 6.78 -5.20
C THR A 144 7.84 5.80 -4.34
N THR A 145 8.41 4.63 -4.10
CA THR A 145 7.81 3.63 -3.21
C THR A 145 8.31 3.85 -1.78
N ILE A 146 7.37 4.01 -0.85
CA ILE A 146 7.65 4.16 0.58
C ILE A 146 7.12 2.94 1.31
N THR A 147 8.02 2.26 2.03
CA THR A 147 7.67 1.11 2.86
C THR A 147 7.56 1.54 4.32
N VAL A 148 6.42 1.21 4.93
CA VAL A 148 6.17 1.37 6.36
C VAL A 148 5.89 -0.01 6.94
N ILE A 149 6.62 -0.40 7.98
CA ILE A 149 6.44 -1.69 8.65
C ILE A 149 6.03 -1.42 10.09
N SER A 150 4.90 -2.00 10.49
CA SER A 150 4.41 -1.99 11.86
C SER A 150 4.61 -3.37 12.47
N THR A 151 5.31 -3.44 13.58
CA THR A 151 5.49 -4.65 14.39
C THR A 151 4.69 -4.47 15.68
N ALA A 152 3.72 -5.35 15.91
CA ALA A 152 2.89 -5.31 17.11
C ALA A 152 3.71 -5.57 18.37
N GLN A 153 3.10 -5.36 19.54
CA GLN A 153 3.77 -5.53 20.83
C GLN A 153 4.23 -6.98 21.07
N ASP A 154 3.57 -7.97 20.48
CA ASP A 154 3.98 -9.38 20.54
C ASP A 154 5.33 -9.67 19.86
N GLY A 155 5.90 -8.72 19.10
CA GLY A 155 7.17 -8.85 18.40
C GLY A 155 7.15 -9.80 17.19
N VAL A 156 6.02 -10.44 16.91
CA VAL A 156 5.87 -11.47 15.87
C VAL A 156 4.92 -11.00 14.78
N THR A 157 3.82 -10.35 15.15
CA THR A 157 2.82 -9.90 14.20
C THR A 157 3.29 -8.62 13.52
N THR A 158 3.51 -8.70 12.20
CA THR A 158 3.91 -7.55 11.38
C THR A 158 2.88 -7.21 10.31
N ARG A 159 2.70 -5.93 10.02
CA ARG A 159 1.97 -5.43 8.86
C ARG A 159 2.85 -4.48 8.06
N THR A 160 2.96 -4.76 6.76
CA THR A 160 3.68 -3.92 5.80
C THR A 160 2.68 -3.09 5.03
N TYR A 161 2.96 -1.79 4.94
CA TYR A 161 2.21 -0.81 4.18
C TYR A 161 3.15 -0.22 3.13
N THR A 162 2.85 -0.49 1.87
CA THR A 162 3.60 0.05 0.74
C THR A 162 2.79 1.16 0.07
N ILE A 163 3.36 2.37 0.02
CA ILE A 163 2.77 3.56 -0.58
C ILE A 163 3.53 3.89 -1.86
N ALA A 164 2.85 3.92 -3.00
CA ALA A 164 3.40 4.47 -4.24
C ALA A 164 3.01 5.96 -4.35
N VAL A 165 4.00 6.83 -4.31
CA VAL A 165 3.85 8.27 -4.47
C VAL A 165 4.21 8.65 -5.90
N VAL A 166 3.22 9.09 -6.67
CA VAL A 166 3.41 9.50 -8.06
C VAL A 166 3.62 11.01 -8.13
N LYS A 167 4.69 11.42 -8.81
CA LYS A 167 4.98 12.81 -9.14
C LYS A 167 4.76 12.98 -10.64
N PRO A 168 3.91 13.92 -11.07
CA PRO A 168 3.73 14.20 -12.48
C PRO A 168 4.97 14.95 -13.01
N THR A 169 5.64 14.41 -14.02
CA THR A 169 6.72 15.09 -14.74
C THR A 169 6.13 16.24 -15.57
N GLY A 170 6.35 17.48 -15.17
CA GLY A 170 5.87 18.66 -15.90
C GLY A 170 6.91 19.77 -15.90
N THR A 171 7.80 19.78 -16.89
CA THR A 171 8.62 20.97 -17.19
C THR A 171 8.01 21.67 -18.39
N LEU A 172 7.40 22.84 -18.18
CA LEU A 172 7.35 23.88 -19.20
C LEU A 172 7.93 25.15 -18.57
N ARG A 173 9.14 25.51 -19.00
CA ARG A 173 9.79 26.79 -18.65
C ARG A 173 9.02 27.89 -19.37
N THR A 174 8.42 28.80 -18.62
CA THR A 174 7.58 29.90 -19.14
C THR A 174 8.38 31.14 -19.55
N SER A 175 9.69 31.03 -19.81
CA SER A 175 10.54 32.20 -20.09
C SER A 175 10.38 32.78 -21.49
N ASP A 176 9.68 32.11 -22.41
CA ASP A 176 9.77 32.46 -23.84
C ASP A 176 8.51 33.15 -24.40
N LEU A 177 7.51 33.48 -23.58
CA LEU A 177 6.36 34.26 -24.01
C LEU A 177 6.45 35.71 -23.51
N VAL A 178 7.39 36.47 -24.08
CA VAL A 178 7.17 37.89 -24.29
C VAL A 178 6.18 38.01 -25.44
N ASP A 179 4.89 38.11 -25.14
CA ASP A 179 3.96 38.79 -26.03
C ASP A 179 2.93 39.58 -25.22
N LYS A 180 2.89 40.89 -25.50
CA LYS A 180 2.05 41.86 -24.83
C LYS A 180 0.73 41.93 -25.59
N GLY A 181 -0.35 41.40 -25.04
CA GLY A 181 -1.64 41.54 -25.72
C GLY A 181 -2.86 41.01 -24.98
N SER A 182 -3.37 41.83 -24.07
CA SER A 182 -4.78 41.94 -23.68
C SER A 182 -5.46 40.76 -22.94
N ALA A 183 -5.81 41.04 -21.69
CA ALA A 183 -6.94 40.43 -20.97
C ALA A 183 -8.19 40.48 -21.88
N ASN A 184 -9.10 39.51 -21.90
CA ASN A 184 -9.92 38.90 -20.83
C ASN A 184 -10.42 37.56 -21.44
N GLU A 185 -10.39 36.41 -20.77
CA GLU A 185 -11.57 35.82 -20.11
C GLU A 185 -11.20 34.47 -19.46
N LYS A 186 -11.44 34.36 -18.16
CA LYS A 186 -12.19 33.25 -17.52
C LYS A 186 -11.74 31.79 -17.77
N GLY A 187 -11.01 31.22 -16.80
CA GLY A 187 -11.06 29.77 -16.49
C GLY A 187 -9.77 28.97 -16.65
N LEU A 188 -8.73 29.35 -15.91
CA LEU A 188 -7.38 28.77 -15.93
C LEU A 188 -7.22 27.39 -15.23
N PHE A 189 -8.26 26.53 -15.28
CA PHE A 189 -8.18 25.14 -14.79
C PHE A 189 -9.00 24.20 -15.68
N ALA A 190 -8.70 24.13 -16.97
CA ALA A 190 -8.98 22.93 -17.73
C ALA A 190 -7.71 22.09 -17.70
N SER A 191 -7.70 20.98 -16.95
CA SER A 191 -6.83 19.87 -17.32
C SER A 191 -7.16 19.56 -18.77
N ALA A 192 -6.24 19.81 -19.70
CA ALA A 192 -6.48 19.52 -21.11
C ALA A 192 -6.84 18.04 -21.20
N GLU A 193 -8.10 17.74 -21.49
CA GLU A 193 -8.55 16.36 -21.60
C GLU A 193 -7.79 15.71 -22.75
N LYS A 194 -7.16 14.56 -22.46
CA LYS A 194 -6.49 13.76 -23.48
C LYS A 194 -7.56 13.01 -24.27
N GLU A 195 -7.84 13.48 -25.46
CA GLU A 195 -8.83 12.89 -26.36
C GLU A 195 -8.14 12.18 -27.52
N LEU A 196 -8.59 10.96 -27.83
CA LEU A 196 -8.16 10.25 -29.02
C LEU A 196 -9.38 9.93 -29.88
N SER A 197 -9.37 10.43 -31.11
CA SER A 197 -10.40 10.18 -32.11
C SER A 197 -9.80 9.55 -33.37
N ILE A 198 -10.61 8.75 -34.07
CA ILE A 198 -10.18 8.06 -35.29
C ILE A 198 -11.22 8.29 -36.37
N TYR A 199 -10.81 8.90 -37.49
CA TYR A 199 -11.71 9.24 -38.59
C TYR A 199 -11.02 9.19 -39.96
N PRO A 200 -11.77 8.94 -41.05
CA PRO A 200 -13.16 8.51 -41.03
C PRO A 200 -13.28 7.06 -40.52
N ASN A 201 -14.42 6.71 -39.93
CA ASN A 201 -14.79 5.35 -39.61
C ASN A 201 -16.29 5.21 -39.92
N PRO A 202 -16.70 4.55 -41.02
CA PRO A 202 -15.91 3.69 -41.91
C PRO A 202 -14.85 4.42 -42.76
N PHE A 203 -13.78 3.73 -43.17
CA PHE A 203 -12.70 4.26 -44.02
C PHE A 203 -12.56 3.50 -45.34
N VAL A 204 -11.89 4.11 -46.32
CA VAL A 204 -11.57 3.51 -47.63
C VAL A 204 -10.06 3.30 -47.75
N ASP A 205 -9.30 4.39 -47.91
CA ASP A 205 -7.85 4.32 -48.15
C ASP A 205 -7.01 4.74 -46.95
N ASN A 206 -7.49 5.67 -46.14
CA ASN A 206 -6.70 6.25 -45.06
C ASN A 206 -7.52 6.48 -43.80
N VAL A 207 -6.83 6.46 -42.67
CA VAL A 207 -7.36 6.79 -41.36
C VAL A 207 -6.47 7.85 -40.73
N THR A 208 -7.10 8.83 -40.09
CA THR A 208 -6.45 9.83 -39.26
C THR A 208 -6.73 9.51 -37.80
N ILE A 209 -5.69 9.46 -36.99
CA ILE A 209 -5.77 9.39 -35.54
C ILE A 209 -5.44 10.79 -35.02
N GLU A 210 -6.37 11.43 -34.31
CA GLU A 210 -6.13 12.71 -33.66
C GLU A 210 -5.85 12.47 -32.17
N LEU A 211 -4.77 13.06 -31.67
CA LEU A 211 -4.16 12.83 -30.35
C LEU A 211 -4.16 14.15 -29.55
N LYS A 212 -5.35 14.73 -29.32
CA LYS A 212 -5.49 15.99 -28.59
C LYS A 212 -5.00 15.82 -27.15
N GLY A 213 -4.14 16.74 -26.70
CA GLY A 213 -3.61 16.74 -25.34
C GLY A 213 -2.52 15.71 -25.05
N TYR A 214 -2.13 14.86 -26.02
CA TYR A 214 -1.04 13.89 -25.81
C TYR A 214 0.36 14.51 -25.99
N ASN A 215 0.51 15.57 -26.80
CA ASN A 215 1.78 16.29 -27.00
C ASN A 215 2.98 15.34 -27.27
N ALA A 216 2.78 14.31 -28.09
CA ALA A 216 3.81 13.31 -28.40
C ALA A 216 4.39 13.59 -29.79
N GLY A 217 5.69 13.35 -29.98
CA GLY A 217 6.32 13.43 -31.31
C GLY A 217 6.13 12.17 -32.16
N GLN A 218 5.79 11.05 -31.52
CA GLN A 218 5.56 9.76 -32.16
C GLN A 218 4.46 8.97 -31.43
N ALA A 219 3.76 8.10 -32.15
CA ALA A 219 2.81 7.16 -31.60
C ALA A 219 3.04 5.76 -32.17
N GLY A 220 3.02 4.75 -31.31
CA GLY A 220 2.99 3.35 -31.71
C GLY A 220 1.60 2.98 -32.18
N VAL A 221 1.48 2.45 -33.40
CA VAL A 221 0.21 2.02 -33.96
C VAL A 221 0.32 0.58 -34.43
N SER A 222 -0.57 -0.27 -33.95
CA SER A 222 -0.71 -1.64 -34.43
C SER A 222 -2.15 -1.96 -34.78
N ILE A 223 -2.38 -2.63 -35.91
CA ILE A 223 -3.70 -3.01 -36.41
C ILE A 223 -3.76 -4.53 -36.51
N SER A 224 -4.83 -5.13 -36.01
CA SER A 224 -5.09 -6.56 -36.08
C SER A 224 -6.49 -6.87 -36.63
N THR A 225 -6.66 -8.05 -37.21
CA THR A 225 -8.00 -8.57 -37.58
C THR A 225 -8.80 -8.94 -36.32
N MET A 226 -10.10 -9.22 -36.47
CA MET A 226 -10.95 -9.71 -35.37
C MET A 226 -10.50 -11.08 -34.81
N GLN A 227 -9.70 -11.84 -35.56
CA GLN A 227 -9.09 -13.11 -35.13
C GLN A 227 -7.75 -12.90 -34.39
N GLY A 228 -7.30 -11.66 -34.20
CA GLY A 228 -6.08 -11.32 -33.46
C GLY A 228 -4.80 -11.29 -34.30
N ASN A 229 -4.87 -11.59 -35.61
CA ASN A 229 -3.71 -11.54 -36.48
C ASN A 229 -3.28 -10.08 -36.73
N MET A 230 -2.04 -9.73 -36.37
CA MET A 230 -1.49 -8.39 -36.58
C MET A 230 -1.14 -8.19 -38.05
N VAL A 231 -1.70 -7.15 -38.66
CA VAL A 231 -1.55 -6.81 -40.09
C VAL A 231 -0.78 -5.50 -40.31
N PHE A 232 -0.60 -4.69 -39.28
CA PHE A 232 0.26 -3.50 -39.30
C PHE A 232 0.83 -3.25 -37.91
N SER A 233 2.08 -2.81 -37.84
CA SER A 233 2.73 -2.38 -36.60
C SER A 233 3.89 -1.44 -36.91
N ARG A 234 3.76 -0.17 -36.56
CA ARG A 234 4.81 0.85 -36.75
C ARG A 234 4.72 1.94 -35.69
N THR A 235 5.85 2.57 -35.42
CA THR A 235 5.90 3.86 -34.72
C THR A 235 5.86 4.96 -35.78
N LEU A 236 4.87 5.84 -35.71
CA LEU A 236 4.63 6.88 -36.70
C LEU A 236 4.81 8.27 -36.10
N PRO A 237 5.32 9.25 -36.86
CA PRO A 237 5.42 10.63 -36.40
C PRO A 237 4.02 11.22 -36.18
N VAL A 238 3.90 12.05 -35.15
CA VAL A 238 2.69 12.82 -34.86
C VAL A 238 2.94 14.24 -35.35
N ASN A 239 2.18 14.69 -36.34
CA ASN A 239 2.25 16.04 -36.90
C ASN A 239 0.91 16.73 -36.68
N ASP A 240 0.91 17.95 -36.12
CA ASP A 240 -0.34 18.67 -35.81
C ASP A 240 -1.34 17.82 -34.98
N ASN A 241 -0.81 17.14 -33.95
CA ASN A 241 -1.57 16.17 -33.13
C ASN A 241 -2.21 15.02 -33.93
N LYS A 242 -1.79 14.77 -35.17
CA LYS A 242 -2.39 13.76 -36.04
C LYS A 242 -1.37 12.73 -36.50
N VAL A 243 -1.84 11.50 -36.63
CA VAL A 243 -1.14 10.41 -37.31
C VAL A 243 -1.99 10.00 -38.50
N GLN A 244 -1.43 10.08 -39.70
CA GLN A 244 -2.09 9.60 -40.91
C GLN A 244 -1.54 8.24 -41.31
N ILE A 245 -2.44 7.32 -41.62
CA ILE A 245 -2.11 5.95 -41.98
C ILE A 245 -2.80 5.62 -43.29
N SER A 246 -2.03 5.22 -44.29
CA SER A 246 -2.56 4.60 -45.50
C SER A 246 -2.79 3.12 -45.24
N LEU A 247 -4.01 2.66 -45.51
CA LEU A 247 -4.51 1.31 -45.35
C LEU A 247 -5.20 0.84 -46.64
N SER A 248 -4.83 1.41 -47.80
CA SER A 248 -5.42 1.09 -49.12
C SER A 248 -5.39 -0.41 -49.41
N ASP A 249 -4.30 -1.07 -49.04
CA ASP A 249 -4.03 -2.47 -49.36
C ASP A 249 -4.77 -3.46 -48.44
N PHE A 250 -5.48 -2.95 -47.43
CA PHE A 250 -6.26 -3.78 -46.52
C PHE A 250 -7.52 -4.28 -47.22
N LYS A 251 -7.94 -5.50 -46.93
CA LYS A 251 -9.23 -6.02 -47.41
C LYS A 251 -10.39 -5.37 -46.65
N GLN A 252 -11.57 -5.33 -47.27
CA GLN A 252 -12.81 -4.95 -46.58
C GLN A 252 -13.01 -5.80 -45.32
N GLY A 253 -13.44 -5.17 -44.24
CA GLY A 253 -13.62 -5.86 -42.96
C GLY A 253 -13.41 -4.99 -41.73
N ILE A 254 -13.55 -5.62 -40.57
CA ILE A 254 -13.41 -4.98 -39.26
C ILE A 254 -12.01 -5.25 -38.72
N TYR A 255 -11.37 -4.19 -38.21
CA TYR A 255 -10.05 -4.25 -37.59
C TYR A 255 -10.07 -3.60 -36.21
N ILE A 256 -9.13 -4.03 -35.36
CA ILE A 256 -8.81 -3.38 -34.10
C ILE A 256 -7.51 -2.62 -34.26
N ILE A 257 -7.55 -1.31 -34.03
CA ILE A 257 -6.37 -0.45 -34.00
C ILE A 257 -6.01 -0.15 -32.55
N ASN A 258 -4.78 -0.48 -32.17
CA ASN A 258 -4.20 -0.14 -30.88
C ASN A 258 -3.23 1.02 -31.08
N ILE A 259 -3.39 2.05 -30.27
CA ILE A 259 -2.55 3.24 -30.26
C ILE A 259 -1.85 3.29 -28.92
N THR A 260 -0.53 3.38 -28.95
CA THR A 260 0.32 3.54 -27.78
C THR A 260 1.03 4.88 -27.87
N VAL A 261 0.81 5.76 -26.90
CA VAL A 261 1.39 7.11 -26.87
C VAL A 261 1.69 7.47 -25.41
N ASN A 262 2.91 7.91 -25.13
CA ASN A 262 3.39 8.22 -23.77
C ASN A 262 3.11 7.11 -22.73
N GLY A 263 3.19 5.84 -23.14
CA GLY A 263 2.92 4.69 -22.27
C GLY A 263 1.43 4.33 -22.10
N GLU A 264 0.51 5.19 -22.54
CA GLU A 264 -0.93 4.89 -22.56
C GLU A 264 -1.29 4.09 -23.82
N ARG A 265 -2.06 3.02 -23.66
CA ARG A 265 -2.59 2.22 -24.77
C ARG A 265 -4.11 2.31 -24.83
N LYS A 266 -4.65 2.66 -26.00
CA LYS A 266 -6.09 2.61 -26.30
C LYS A 266 -6.37 1.77 -27.54
N ALA A 267 -7.51 1.11 -27.57
CA ALA A 267 -7.94 0.26 -28.67
C ALA A 267 -9.27 0.75 -29.24
N TYR A 268 -9.38 0.78 -30.57
CA TYR A 268 -10.57 1.21 -31.29
C TYR A 268 -10.93 0.19 -32.36
N ARG A 269 -12.23 0.06 -32.62
CA ARG A 269 -12.74 -0.73 -33.74
C ARG A 269 -12.92 0.18 -34.95
N ILE A 270 -12.29 -0.18 -36.06
CA ILE A 270 -12.41 0.52 -37.33
C ILE A 270 -12.97 -0.41 -38.40
N PHE A 271 -13.73 0.13 -39.34
CA PHE A 271 -14.36 -0.63 -40.42
C PHE A 271 -13.89 -0.12 -41.78
N LYS A 272 -13.36 -1.03 -42.61
CA LYS A 272 -13.00 -0.74 -44.00
C LYS A 272 -14.16 -1.10 -44.93
N ASN A 273 -14.64 -0.08 -45.66
CA ASN A 273 -15.60 -0.21 -46.75
C ASN A 273 -14.96 -0.76 -48.02
#